data_AF-A0A7L4RC44-F1
#
_entry.id   AF-A0A7L4RC44-F1
#
_cell.length_a   1.000
_cell.length_b   1.000
_cell.length_c   1.000
_cell.angle_alpha   90.00
_cell.angle_beta   90.00
_cell.angle_gamma   90.00
#
_symmetry.space_group_name_H-M   'P 1'
#
loop_
_entity.id
_entity.type
_entity.pdbx_description
1 polymer ?
#
loop_
_entity_poly.entity_id
_entity_poly.type
_entity_poly.pdbx_seq_one_letter_code
_entity_poly.pdbx_strand_id
1 'polypeptide(L)'
;MAEPALARRTENTRVPVLAMANRFNRYKPETEKAVRKVEVVEDETLRQLKKAWGTFKYDNTDPDFYNKAANVVKKLDYSASDVENFSLALAEFQDEGGFQSKAGVFLSALTNNGKDSDYVIHTAHLEVPVNLIGCFNTKNIVVNGDVGKAVGSGMKNGTITVNGNAGSAAGIGMLGGSITVEGNAADAFGWYMQGGEIHIQGEIGKIANDIDHGKIYHKGKLIVNK
;
A
#
# COMPACT_ATOMS: atom_id res chain seq x y z
N MET A 1 3.68 -61.73 -10.94
CA MET A 1 3.51 -61.43 -12.37
C MET A 1 2.03 -61.22 -12.66
N ALA A 2 1.71 -60.12 -13.36
CA ALA A 2 0.49 -59.76 -14.10
C ALA A 2 -0.81 -59.35 -13.37
N GLU A 3 -1.15 -58.06 -13.53
CA GLU A 3 -2.48 -57.41 -13.64
C GLU A 3 -3.35 -58.02 -14.78
N PRO A 4 -4.67 -57.69 -15.04
CA PRO A 4 -5.28 -56.33 -14.95
C PRO A 4 -6.82 -56.18 -14.68
N ALA A 5 -7.25 -54.90 -14.62
CA ALA A 5 -8.39 -54.25 -15.33
C ALA A 5 -9.80 -53.97 -14.68
N LEU A 6 -10.01 -52.64 -14.49
CA LEU A 6 -11.13 -51.75 -14.89
C LEU A 6 -12.46 -51.61 -14.10
N ALA A 7 -12.57 -50.42 -13.49
CA ALA A 7 -13.58 -49.34 -13.67
C ALA A 7 -15.04 -49.50 -13.19
N ARG A 8 -15.49 -48.51 -12.38
CA ARG A 8 -16.64 -47.61 -12.66
C ARG A 8 -16.84 -46.51 -11.59
N ARG A 9 -16.79 -45.26 -12.10
CA ARG A 9 -17.51 -44.01 -11.78
C ARG A 9 -18.37 -43.93 -10.50
N THR A 10 -18.06 -42.95 -9.64
CA THR A 10 -18.99 -42.38 -8.64
C THR A 10 -19.74 -41.18 -9.21
N GLU A 11 -21.06 -41.18 -9.02
CA GLU A 11 -22.01 -40.18 -9.50
C GLU A 11 -21.95 -38.87 -8.68
N ASN A 12 -22.13 -37.77 -9.40
CA ASN A 12 -22.13 -36.40 -8.93
C ASN A 12 -23.58 -35.95 -8.71
N THR A 13 -24.03 -35.84 -7.46
CA THR A 13 -25.35 -35.27 -7.13
C THR A 13 -25.28 -33.76 -7.07
N ARG A 14 -25.80 -33.09 -8.11
CA ARG A 14 -26.02 -31.63 -8.14
C ARG A 14 -27.35 -31.29 -7.49
N VAL A 15 -27.34 -30.35 -6.55
CA VAL A 15 -28.54 -29.68 -6.04
C VAL A 15 -28.84 -28.47 -6.94
N PRO A 16 -30.09 -28.27 -7.43
CA PRO A 16 -30.40 -27.15 -8.31
C PRO A 16 -30.66 -25.88 -7.50
N VAL A 17 -29.87 -24.84 -7.72
CA VAL A 17 -30.17 -23.48 -7.23
C VAL A 17 -31.08 -22.79 -8.24
N LEU A 18 -32.24 -22.38 -7.76
CA LEU A 18 -33.31 -21.69 -8.50
C LEU A 18 -32.78 -20.38 -9.12
N ALA A 19 -32.95 -20.22 -10.43
CA ALA A 19 -32.55 -19.04 -11.17
C ALA A 19 -33.46 -17.84 -10.85
N MET A 20 -32.96 -16.86 -10.09
CA MET A 20 -33.43 -15.48 -10.19
C MET A 20 -32.43 -14.67 -11.03
N ALA A 21 -32.99 -14.02 -12.05
CA ALA A 21 -32.28 -13.50 -13.20
C ALA A 21 -31.32 -12.35 -12.88
N ASN A 22 -30.11 -12.52 -13.43
CA ASN A 22 -29.07 -11.53 -13.67
C ASN A 22 -29.60 -10.18 -14.17
N ARG A 23 -29.32 -9.10 -13.42
CA ARG A 23 -29.31 -7.72 -13.94
C ARG A 23 -27.98 -6.97 -13.74
N PHE A 24 -26.96 -7.62 -13.15
CA PHE A 24 -25.67 -6.99 -12.85
C PHE A 24 -24.43 -7.76 -13.33
N ASN A 25 -24.55 -8.60 -14.37
CA ASN A 25 -23.40 -9.33 -14.90
C ASN A 25 -22.70 -8.57 -16.06
N ARG A 26 -22.05 -7.45 -15.75
CA ARG A 26 -21.10 -6.77 -16.66
C ARG A 26 -19.67 -6.70 -16.12
N TYR A 27 -19.32 -7.54 -15.16
CA TYR A 27 -17.93 -7.71 -14.74
C TYR A 27 -17.44 -9.07 -15.22
N LYS A 28 -16.45 -9.06 -16.12
CA LYS A 28 -15.59 -10.23 -16.28
C LYS A 28 -14.85 -10.38 -14.94
N PRO A 29 -14.85 -11.56 -14.29
CA PRO A 29 -13.94 -11.78 -13.18
C PRO A 29 -12.53 -11.55 -13.71
N GLU A 30 -11.78 -10.63 -13.09
CA GLU A 30 -10.35 -10.52 -13.34
C GLU A 30 -9.74 -11.91 -13.10
N THR A 31 -8.91 -12.36 -14.04
CA THR A 31 -8.10 -13.56 -13.88
C THR A 31 -7.32 -13.42 -12.58
N GLU A 32 -7.55 -14.31 -11.61
CA GLU A 32 -6.73 -14.46 -10.41
C GLU A 32 -5.26 -14.43 -10.84
N LYS A 33 -4.56 -13.33 -10.52
CA LYS A 33 -3.12 -13.26 -10.68
C LYS A 33 -2.56 -14.28 -9.71
N ALA A 34 -1.89 -15.32 -10.23
CA ALA A 34 -1.12 -16.23 -9.41
C ALA A 34 -0.13 -15.42 -8.57
N VAL A 35 -0.37 -15.36 -7.25
CA VAL A 35 0.54 -14.72 -6.30
C VAL A 35 1.80 -15.57 -6.28
N ARG A 36 2.81 -15.18 -7.07
CA ARG A 36 4.13 -15.79 -7.04
C ARG A 36 4.66 -15.53 -5.63
N LYS A 37 4.71 -16.56 -4.76
CA LYS A 37 5.36 -16.46 -3.45
C LYS A 37 6.79 -15.97 -3.69
N VAL A 38 7.07 -14.73 -3.33
CA VAL A 38 8.41 -14.17 -3.41
C VAL A 38 9.17 -14.77 -2.23
N GLU A 39 10.10 -15.69 -2.50
CA GLU A 39 11.00 -16.20 -1.47
C GLU A 39 12.05 -15.13 -1.16
N VAL A 40 11.84 -14.37 -0.08
CA VAL A 40 12.82 -13.42 0.43
C VAL A 40 13.88 -14.21 1.19
N VAL A 41 15.13 -14.15 0.73
CA VAL A 41 16.27 -14.78 1.43
C VAL A 41 16.50 -14.02 2.73
N GLU A 42 16.40 -14.71 3.86
CA GLU A 42 16.53 -14.08 5.16
C GLU A 42 18.00 -13.90 5.57
N ASP A 43 18.43 -12.64 5.62
CA ASP A 43 19.73 -12.23 6.14
C ASP A 43 19.63 -11.60 7.55
N GLU A 44 20.77 -11.20 8.11
CA GLU A 44 20.83 -10.62 9.45
C GLU A 44 20.08 -9.29 9.54
N THR A 45 20.16 -8.44 8.51
CA THR A 45 19.48 -7.14 8.49
C THR A 45 17.97 -7.33 8.49
N LEU A 46 17.45 -8.23 7.67
CA LEU A 46 16.03 -8.54 7.63
C LEU A 46 15.53 -9.10 8.96
N ARG A 47 16.30 -9.97 9.63
CA ARG A 47 15.97 -10.45 10.99
C ARG A 47 15.89 -9.30 11.99
N GLN A 48 16.81 -8.33 11.93
CA GLN A 48 16.78 -7.16 12.79
C GLN A 48 15.56 -6.28 12.52
N LEU A 49 15.20 -6.07 11.25
CA LEU A 49 13.99 -5.34 10.85
C LEU A 49 12.71 -6.04 11.33
N LYS A 50 12.61 -7.38 11.18
CA LYS A 50 11.50 -8.18 11.72
C LYS A 50 11.41 -8.11 13.25
N LYS A 51 12.56 -8.13 13.94
CA LYS A 51 12.61 -7.94 15.40
C LYS A 51 12.11 -6.55 15.79
N ALA A 52 12.57 -5.51 15.09
CA ALA A 52 12.13 -4.14 15.27
C ALA A 52 10.61 -3.99 15.05
N TRP A 53 10.07 -4.60 13.99
CA TRP A 53 8.63 -4.69 13.74
C TRP A 53 7.85 -5.26 14.93
N GLY A 54 8.34 -6.35 15.53
CA GLY A 54 7.71 -6.98 16.71
C GLY A 54 7.69 -6.08 17.95
N THR A 55 8.71 -5.22 18.11
CA THR A 55 8.79 -4.24 19.21
C THR A 55 7.91 -3.02 19.01
N PHE A 56 7.64 -2.63 17.77
CA PHE A 56 6.76 -1.50 17.48
C PHE A 56 5.29 -1.87 17.70
N LYS A 57 4.64 -1.20 18.65
CA LYS A 57 3.20 -1.33 18.89
C LYS A 57 2.50 -0.09 18.33
N TYR A 58 1.71 -0.30 17.28
CA TYR A 58 0.92 0.75 16.68
C TYR A 58 -0.35 1.01 17.49
N ASP A 59 -0.62 2.28 17.75
CA ASP A 59 -1.83 2.78 18.39
C ASP A 59 -2.23 4.07 17.65
N ASN A 60 -3.43 4.11 17.07
CA ASN A 60 -3.91 5.27 16.31
C ASN A 60 -4.45 6.39 17.19
N THR A 61 -4.62 6.15 18.49
CA THR A 61 -5.04 7.15 19.48
C THR A 61 -3.84 7.89 20.07
N ASP A 62 -2.65 7.34 19.92
CA ASP A 62 -1.40 7.92 20.40
C ASP A 62 -0.85 8.94 19.41
N PRO A 63 -0.81 10.25 19.73
CA PRO A 63 -0.31 11.27 18.82
C PRO A 63 1.18 11.10 18.47
N ASP A 64 1.93 10.31 19.26
CA ASP A 64 3.36 10.08 19.06
C ASP A 64 3.67 8.79 18.29
N PHE A 65 2.65 8.13 17.69
CA PHE A 65 2.80 6.83 17.02
C PHE A 65 3.96 6.79 16.02
N TYR A 66 4.17 7.89 15.28
CA TYR A 66 5.22 7.97 14.27
C TYR A 66 6.61 8.07 14.88
N ASN A 67 6.80 8.91 15.90
CA ASN A 67 8.10 9.07 16.55
C ASN A 67 8.50 7.78 17.28
N LYS A 68 7.54 7.02 17.82
CA LYS A 68 7.80 5.67 18.36
C LYS A 68 8.35 4.72 17.30
N ALA A 69 7.77 4.69 16.09
CA ALA A 69 8.31 3.92 14.97
C ALA A 69 9.71 4.40 14.57
N ALA A 70 9.90 5.71 14.39
CA ALA A 70 11.18 6.32 14.04
C ALA A 70 12.29 5.99 15.07
N ASN A 71 11.95 6.00 16.36
CA ASN A 71 12.88 5.68 17.45
C ASN A 71 13.34 4.21 17.46
N VAL A 72 12.51 3.30 16.96
CA VAL A 72 12.86 1.89 16.80
C VAL A 72 13.83 1.73 15.63
N VAL A 73 13.50 2.30 14.47
CA VAL A 73 14.26 2.05 13.23
C VAL A 73 15.57 2.83 13.14
N LYS A 74 15.67 4.03 13.72
CA LYS A 74 16.89 4.87 13.67
C LYS A 74 18.13 4.25 14.31
N LYS A 75 17.96 3.16 15.07
CA LYS A 75 19.04 2.43 15.76
C LYS A 75 19.64 1.32 14.90
N LEU A 76 19.07 1.08 13.72
CA LEU A 76 19.44 0.00 12.81
C LEU A 76 20.26 0.58 11.65
N ASP A 77 21.18 -0.22 11.11
CA ASP A 77 21.84 0.08 9.84
C ASP A 77 21.19 -0.79 8.75
N TYR A 78 20.61 -0.14 7.76
CA TYR A 78 19.90 -0.76 6.64
C TYR A 78 19.96 0.15 5.42
N SER A 79 19.76 -0.44 4.25
CA SER A 79 19.70 0.21 2.95
C SER A 79 18.27 0.23 2.40
N ALA A 80 18.05 0.96 1.31
CA ALA A 80 16.81 0.90 0.55
C ALA A 80 16.46 -0.53 0.09
N SER A 81 17.46 -1.35 -0.28
CA SER A 81 17.24 -2.75 -0.65
C SER A 81 16.73 -3.59 0.52
N ASP A 82 17.18 -3.30 1.74
CA ASP A 82 16.69 -3.99 2.94
C ASP A 82 15.25 -3.60 3.27
N VAL A 83 14.88 -2.33 3.03
CA VAL A 83 13.48 -1.86 3.14
C VAL A 83 12.60 -2.53 2.08
N GLU A 84 13.10 -2.67 0.85
CA GLU A 84 12.41 -3.38 -0.22
C GLU A 84 12.17 -4.85 0.16
N ASN A 85 13.20 -5.55 0.64
CA ASN A 85 13.10 -6.92 1.13
C ASN A 85 12.13 -7.04 2.31
N PHE A 86 12.16 -6.10 3.24
CA PHE A 86 11.22 -6.07 4.36
C PHE A 86 9.78 -5.86 3.89
N SER A 87 9.55 -5.03 2.87
CA SER A 87 8.21 -4.82 2.31
C SER A 87 7.61 -6.12 1.74
N LEU A 88 8.43 -6.99 1.16
CA LEU A 88 8.04 -8.33 0.71
C LEU A 88 7.78 -9.29 1.87
N ALA A 89 8.56 -9.17 2.95
CA ALA A 89 8.39 -9.98 4.15
C ALA A 89 7.13 -9.61 4.96
N LEU A 90 6.47 -8.48 4.67
CA LEU A 90 5.24 -8.07 5.35
C LEU A 90 4.09 -9.08 5.19
N ALA A 91 4.14 -9.93 4.17
CA ALA A 91 3.17 -11.01 3.98
C ALA A 91 3.12 -11.98 5.20
N GLU A 92 4.21 -12.10 5.96
CA GLU A 92 4.29 -12.91 7.18
C GLU A 92 3.49 -12.32 8.35
N PHE A 93 3.16 -11.03 8.30
CA PHE A 93 2.54 -10.29 9.41
C PHE A 93 1.12 -9.80 9.09
N GLN A 94 0.57 -10.10 7.91
CA GLN A 94 -0.68 -9.50 7.43
C GLN A 94 -1.92 -9.88 8.25
N ASP A 95 -1.86 -10.97 9.00
CA ASP A 95 -2.90 -11.40 9.93
C ASP A 95 -2.88 -10.65 11.28
N GLU A 96 -1.85 -9.81 11.53
CA GLU A 96 -1.77 -9.02 12.76
C GLU A 96 -2.88 -7.95 12.84
N GLY A 97 -3.49 -7.80 14.02
CA GLY A 97 -4.42 -6.72 14.29
C GLY A 97 -3.78 -5.35 14.05
N GLY A 98 -4.43 -4.51 13.24
CA GLY A 98 -3.92 -3.18 12.89
C GLY A 98 -2.80 -3.17 11.84
N PHE A 99 -2.50 -4.32 11.20
CA PHE A 99 -1.45 -4.47 10.21
C PHE A 99 -1.41 -3.34 9.18
N GLN A 100 -2.54 -3.00 8.54
CA GLN A 100 -2.60 -2.04 7.44
C GLN A 100 -1.97 -0.69 7.80
N SER A 101 -2.26 -0.14 8.98
CA SER A 101 -1.71 1.15 9.42
C SER A 101 -0.35 1.01 10.08
N LYS A 102 -0.11 -0.08 10.83
CA LYS A 102 1.19 -0.40 11.42
C LYS A 102 2.28 -0.52 10.34
N ALA A 103 2.01 -1.27 9.26
CA ALA A 103 2.87 -1.43 8.09
C ALA A 103 3.18 -0.08 7.45
N GLY A 104 2.17 0.73 7.20
CA GLY A 104 2.30 2.08 6.67
C GLY A 104 3.26 2.98 7.42
N VAL A 105 3.03 3.08 8.74
CA VAL A 105 3.84 3.91 9.63
C VAL A 105 5.25 3.37 9.72
N PHE A 106 5.42 2.06 9.84
CA PHE A 106 6.73 1.44 9.98
C PHE A 106 7.58 1.58 8.71
N LEU A 107 7.01 1.34 7.53
CA LEU A 107 7.68 1.57 6.24
C LEU A 107 8.05 3.04 6.07
N SER A 108 7.13 3.97 6.39
CA SER A 108 7.42 5.41 6.31
C SER A 108 8.54 5.83 7.27
N ALA A 109 8.59 5.25 8.46
CA ALA A 109 9.68 5.47 9.40
C ALA A 109 11.02 4.95 8.84
N LEU A 110 11.03 3.75 8.23
CA LEU A 110 12.22 3.19 7.59
C LEU A 110 12.73 4.09 6.46
N THR A 111 11.85 4.51 5.53
CA THR A 111 12.28 5.34 4.39
C THR A 111 12.79 6.71 4.85
N ASN A 112 12.08 7.36 5.78
CA ASN A 112 12.44 8.71 6.23
C ASN A 112 13.72 8.75 7.09
N ASN A 113 14.06 7.67 7.78
CA ASN A 113 15.26 7.59 8.62
C ASN A 113 16.42 6.84 7.95
N GLY A 114 16.18 6.20 6.80
CA GLY A 114 17.22 5.54 6.02
C GLY A 114 18.16 6.53 5.32
N LYS A 115 19.39 6.05 5.05
CA LYS A 115 20.46 6.84 4.44
C LYS A 115 20.24 7.11 2.94
N ASP A 116 19.51 6.25 2.26
CA ASP A 116 19.24 6.36 0.84
C ASP A 116 18.14 7.39 0.53
N SER A 117 18.05 7.77 -0.74
CA SER A 117 17.09 8.76 -1.25
C SER A 117 15.91 8.12 -1.97
N ASP A 118 16.12 6.96 -2.60
CA ASP A 118 15.17 6.27 -3.46
C ASP A 118 14.82 4.90 -2.88
N TYR A 119 13.54 4.63 -2.70
CA TYR A 119 13.02 3.40 -2.09
C TYR A 119 11.97 2.75 -2.98
N VAL A 120 11.98 1.42 -3.00
CA VAL A 120 10.95 0.61 -3.64
C VAL A 120 10.21 -0.15 -2.56
N ILE A 121 8.88 -0.11 -2.61
CA ILE A 121 7.98 -0.82 -1.69
C ILE A 121 7.06 -1.71 -2.50
N HIS A 122 6.95 -2.99 -2.15
CA HIS A 122 6.03 -3.92 -2.79
C HIS A 122 4.79 -4.13 -1.91
N THR A 123 3.61 -3.93 -2.48
CA THR A 123 2.33 -4.19 -1.80
C THR A 123 1.43 -5.13 -2.60
N ALA A 124 1.73 -5.39 -3.88
CA ALA A 124 0.90 -6.20 -4.77
C ALA A 124 0.67 -7.66 -4.32
N HIS A 125 1.49 -8.16 -3.40
CA HIS A 125 1.43 -9.52 -2.87
C HIS A 125 0.66 -9.62 -1.54
N LEU A 126 0.25 -8.50 -0.96
CA LEU A 126 -0.48 -8.44 0.32
C LEU A 126 -1.99 -8.56 0.06
N GLU A 127 -2.69 -9.29 0.91
CA GLU A 127 -4.15 -9.49 0.78
C GLU A 127 -4.96 -8.26 1.19
N VAL A 128 -4.36 -7.38 1.99
CA VAL A 128 -4.96 -6.14 2.47
C VAL A 128 -4.11 -4.92 2.11
N PRO A 129 -4.73 -3.79 1.74
CA PRO A 129 -3.98 -2.61 1.33
C PRO A 129 -3.32 -1.93 2.53
N VAL A 130 -2.09 -1.45 2.36
CA VAL A 130 -1.29 -0.79 3.41
C VAL A 130 -1.61 0.70 3.45
N ASN A 131 -2.13 1.19 4.58
CA ASN A 131 -2.46 2.61 4.78
C ASN A 131 -1.18 3.43 5.00
N LEU A 132 -1.25 4.76 4.95
CA LEU A 132 -0.22 5.69 5.48
C LEU A 132 1.19 5.56 4.88
N ILE A 133 1.37 4.87 3.74
CA ILE A 133 2.68 4.81 3.07
C ILE A 133 3.15 6.22 2.73
N GLY A 134 4.41 6.53 3.07
CA GLY A 134 5.01 7.84 2.85
C GLY A 134 4.47 8.94 3.76
N CYS A 135 3.98 8.61 4.96
CA CYS A 135 3.61 9.64 5.92
C CYS A 135 4.84 10.47 6.32
N PHE A 136 4.68 11.80 6.34
CA PHE A 136 5.76 12.77 6.57
C PHE A 136 6.95 12.66 5.61
N ASN A 137 6.75 12.07 4.43
CA ASN A 137 7.82 11.75 3.49
C ASN A 137 8.64 12.98 3.05
N THR A 138 9.93 12.74 2.85
CA THR A 138 10.91 13.66 2.25
C THR A 138 11.79 12.99 1.18
N LYS A 139 11.54 11.71 0.87
CA LYS A 139 12.32 10.84 0.00
C LYS A 139 11.57 10.54 -1.31
N ASN A 140 12.18 9.78 -2.21
CA ASN A 140 11.53 9.25 -3.40
C ASN A 140 11.09 7.81 -3.12
N ILE A 141 9.80 7.53 -3.29
CA ILE A 141 9.21 6.21 -3.05
C ILE A 141 8.48 5.76 -4.31
N VAL A 142 8.80 4.56 -4.79
CA VAL A 142 8.00 3.86 -5.80
C VAL A 142 7.29 2.69 -5.13
N VAL A 143 5.97 2.63 -5.26
CA VAL A 143 5.15 1.54 -4.74
C VAL A 143 4.70 0.64 -5.89
N ASN A 144 5.10 -0.62 -5.83
CA ASN A 144 4.68 -1.67 -6.74
C ASN A 144 3.45 -2.39 -6.17
N GLY A 145 2.28 -1.88 -6.54
CA GLY A 145 0.98 -2.38 -6.13
C GLY A 145 0.05 -1.26 -5.69
N ASP A 146 -1.03 -1.67 -5.03
CA ASP A 146 -2.04 -0.76 -4.51
C ASP A 146 -1.64 -0.25 -3.11
N VAL A 147 -2.05 0.96 -2.78
CA VAL A 147 -1.92 1.54 -1.43
C VAL A 147 -3.28 1.76 -0.81
N GLY A 148 -3.33 1.67 0.52
CA GLY A 148 -4.51 1.94 1.31
C GLY A 148 -4.78 3.43 1.48
N LYS A 149 -5.43 3.77 2.58
CA LYS A 149 -5.84 5.14 2.89
C LYS A 149 -4.63 6.01 3.21
N ALA A 150 -4.73 7.30 2.92
CA ALA A 150 -3.83 8.34 3.39
C ALA A 150 -2.35 8.16 2.99
N VAL A 151 -2.10 7.66 1.77
CA VAL A 151 -0.76 7.72 1.17
C VAL A 151 -0.26 9.17 1.14
N GLY A 152 0.98 9.41 1.55
CA GLY A 152 1.57 10.76 1.61
C GLY A 152 0.98 11.67 2.69
N SER A 153 0.36 11.11 3.75
CA SER A 153 -0.18 11.89 4.87
C SER A 153 0.88 12.80 5.49
N GLY A 154 0.66 14.11 5.51
CA GLY A 154 1.61 15.07 6.05
C GLY A 154 2.94 15.15 5.29
N MET A 155 2.99 14.66 4.05
CA MET A 155 4.20 14.66 3.22
C MET A 155 4.76 16.09 3.08
N LYS A 156 6.08 16.21 3.25
CA LYS A 156 6.77 17.51 3.34
C LYS A 156 7.53 17.83 2.05
N ASN A 157 8.14 16.83 1.43
CA ASN A 157 8.88 16.95 0.18
C ASN A 157 9.06 15.56 -0.45
N GLY A 158 9.84 15.47 -1.54
CA GLY A 158 10.14 14.22 -2.23
C GLY A 158 9.02 13.80 -3.17
N THR A 159 9.02 12.53 -3.55
CA THR A 159 8.06 11.96 -4.50
C THR A 159 7.51 10.64 -4.01
N ILE A 160 6.24 10.38 -4.32
CA ILE A 160 5.63 9.06 -4.16
C ILE A 160 4.96 8.70 -5.49
N THR A 161 5.39 7.62 -6.12
CA THR A 161 4.73 7.06 -7.31
C THR A 161 4.08 5.74 -6.95
N VAL A 162 2.77 5.63 -7.13
CA VAL A 162 1.99 4.42 -6.89
C VAL A 162 1.65 3.80 -8.25
N ASN A 163 2.25 2.65 -8.56
CA ASN A 163 2.03 1.92 -9.82
C ASN A 163 0.69 1.15 -9.86
N GLY A 164 -0.18 1.38 -8.88
CA GLY A 164 -1.51 0.79 -8.74
C GLY A 164 -2.53 1.84 -8.28
N ASN A 165 -3.54 1.38 -7.55
CA ASN A 165 -4.61 2.21 -7.01
C ASN A 165 -4.25 2.81 -5.65
N ALA A 166 -4.83 3.96 -5.34
CA ALA A 166 -4.75 4.60 -4.03
C ALA A 166 -6.12 4.64 -3.32
N GLY A 167 -6.11 4.31 -2.02
CA GLY A 167 -7.26 4.49 -1.16
C GLY A 167 -7.61 5.96 -0.90
N SER A 168 -8.58 6.18 -0.01
CA SER A 168 -9.09 7.53 0.27
C SER A 168 -8.04 8.42 0.93
N ALA A 169 -8.20 9.74 0.80
CA ALA A 169 -7.40 10.75 1.49
C ALA A 169 -5.91 10.78 1.11
N ALA A 170 -5.57 10.43 -0.15
CA ALA A 170 -4.22 10.62 -0.67
C ALA A 170 -3.77 12.09 -0.50
N GLY A 171 -2.58 12.31 0.05
CA GLY A 171 -2.04 13.64 0.31
C GLY A 171 -2.74 14.42 1.43
N ILE A 172 -3.42 13.76 2.37
CA ILE A 172 -4.05 14.45 3.51
C ILE A 172 -3.00 15.25 4.30
N GLY A 173 -3.23 16.55 4.50
CA GLY A 173 -2.30 17.44 5.20
C GLY A 173 -0.94 17.61 4.51
N MET A 174 -0.82 17.29 3.22
CA MET A 174 0.42 17.42 2.46
C MET A 174 0.88 18.88 2.41
N LEU A 175 2.15 19.11 2.76
CA LEU A 175 2.78 20.43 2.81
C LEU A 175 3.58 20.73 1.54
N GLY A 176 4.08 19.69 0.86
CA GLY A 176 4.92 19.82 -0.32
C GLY A 176 5.33 18.47 -0.92
N GLY A 177 6.03 18.51 -2.05
CA GLY A 177 6.43 17.33 -2.83
C GLY A 177 5.40 16.94 -3.89
N SER A 178 5.47 15.70 -4.38
CA SER A 178 4.57 15.19 -5.42
C SER A 178 4.10 13.76 -5.15
N ILE A 179 2.81 13.50 -5.33
CA ILE A 179 2.22 12.16 -5.32
C ILE A 179 1.66 11.87 -6.72
N THR A 180 2.09 10.78 -7.34
CA THR A 180 1.55 10.27 -8.61
C THR A 180 0.89 8.92 -8.38
N VAL A 181 -0.36 8.77 -8.83
CA VAL A 181 -1.13 7.52 -8.81
C VAL A 181 -1.44 7.12 -10.24
N GLU A 182 -0.82 6.03 -10.70
CA GLU A 182 -1.02 5.50 -12.06
C GLU A 182 -2.40 4.83 -12.23
N GLY A 183 -2.96 4.28 -11.14
CA GLY A 183 -4.30 3.72 -11.10
C GLY A 183 -5.38 4.70 -10.64
N ASN A 184 -6.43 4.16 -10.04
CA ASN A 184 -7.55 4.93 -9.53
C ASN A 184 -7.24 5.51 -8.14
N ALA A 185 -7.84 6.65 -7.81
CA ALA A 185 -7.80 7.22 -6.47
C ALA A 185 -9.22 7.32 -5.89
N ALA A 186 -9.41 6.81 -4.68
CA ALA A 186 -10.70 6.91 -3.99
C ALA A 186 -10.96 8.35 -3.45
N ASP A 187 -12.02 8.53 -2.67
CA ASP A 187 -12.48 9.85 -2.22
C ASP A 187 -11.48 10.63 -1.34
N ALA A 188 -11.69 11.95 -1.26
CA ALA A 188 -11.06 12.91 -0.36
C ALA A 188 -9.55 13.14 -0.55
N PHE A 189 -9.00 12.91 -1.74
CA PHE A 189 -7.61 13.30 -2.02
C PHE A 189 -7.41 14.82 -1.89
N GLY A 190 -6.26 15.20 -1.35
CA GLY A 190 -5.90 16.60 -1.04
C GLY A 190 -6.52 17.17 0.23
N TRP A 191 -7.18 16.38 1.09
CA TRP A 191 -7.83 16.91 2.28
C TRP A 191 -6.84 17.64 3.22
N TYR A 192 -7.09 18.90 3.54
CA TYR A 192 -6.19 19.81 4.27
C TYR A 192 -4.80 20.02 3.64
N MET A 193 -4.66 19.79 2.33
CA MET A 193 -3.42 20.03 1.59
C MET A 193 -3.04 21.52 1.66
N GLN A 194 -1.79 21.79 2.05
CA GLN A 194 -1.17 23.11 2.21
C GLN A 194 -0.10 23.38 1.13
N GLY A 195 0.14 22.44 0.22
CA GLY A 195 1.10 22.59 -0.87
C GLY A 195 1.46 21.28 -1.54
N GLY A 196 2.25 21.38 -2.61
CA GLY A 196 2.67 20.25 -3.43
C GLY A 196 1.73 19.95 -4.59
N GLU A 197 1.91 18.78 -5.20
CA GLU A 197 1.13 18.34 -6.35
C GLU A 197 0.65 16.89 -6.23
N ILE A 198 -0.61 16.64 -6.60
CA ILE A 198 -1.18 15.29 -6.71
C ILE A 198 -1.56 15.04 -8.17
N HIS A 199 -1.08 13.95 -8.75
CA HIS A 199 -1.34 13.53 -10.13
C HIS A 199 -2.04 12.17 -10.13
N ILE A 200 -3.20 12.06 -10.77
CA ILE A 200 -3.97 10.80 -10.84
C ILE A 200 -4.27 10.48 -12.31
N GLN A 201 -3.87 9.29 -12.77
CA GLN A 201 -4.06 8.86 -14.17
C GLN A 201 -5.32 8.03 -14.39
N GLY A 202 -5.76 7.26 -13.38
CA GLY A 202 -7.00 6.49 -13.42
C GLY A 202 -8.24 7.34 -13.11
N GLU A 203 -9.30 6.67 -12.67
CA GLU A 203 -10.53 7.33 -12.22
C GLU A 203 -10.36 7.93 -10.83
N ILE A 204 -11.06 9.04 -10.60
CA ILE A 204 -11.05 9.77 -9.34
C ILE A 204 -12.39 9.65 -8.61
N GLY A 205 -12.32 9.46 -7.30
CA GLY A 205 -13.44 9.70 -6.40
C GLY A 205 -13.72 11.20 -6.22
N LYS A 206 -14.44 11.52 -5.15
CA LYS A 206 -14.72 12.92 -4.77
C LYS A 206 -13.44 13.62 -4.33
N ILE A 207 -13.22 14.83 -4.84
CA ILE A 207 -12.15 15.73 -4.36
C ILE A 207 -12.50 16.18 -2.94
N ALA A 208 -11.51 16.39 -2.07
CA ALA A 208 -11.75 17.02 -0.76
C ALA A 208 -12.26 18.46 -0.91
N ASN A 209 -13.15 18.88 0.00
CA ASN A 209 -13.68 20.27 -0.01
C ASN A 209 -12.67 21.27 0.57
N ASP A 210 -11.89 20.84 1.57
CA ASP A 210 -10.95 21.68 2.29
C ASP A 210 -9.54 21.47 1.74
N ILE A 211 -9.22 22.18 0.66
CA ILE A 211 -7.88 22.26 0.07
C ILE A 211 -7.42 23.71 0.19
N ASP A 212 -6.39 23.95 0.99
CA ASP A 212 -5.92 25.30 1.31
C ASP A 212 -4.95 25.81 0.24
N HIS A 213 -4.00 24.98 -0.19
CA HIS A 213 -3.04 25.28 -1.26
C HIS A 213 -2.61 24.04 -2.04
N GLY A 214 -2.09 24.25 -3.26
CA GLY A 214 -1.47 23.20 -4.07
C GLY A 214 -2.22 22.91 -5.36
N LYS A 215 -1.75 21.88 -6.09
CA LYS A 215 -2.29 21.53 -7.40
C LYS A 215 -2.70 20.08 -7.47
N ILE A 216 -3.82 19.82 -8.12
CA ILE A 216 -4.29 18.46 -8.40
C ILE A 216 -4.54 18.33 -9.89
N TYR A 217 -3.96 17.29 -10.48
CA TYR A 217 -4.07 16.94 -11.88
C TYR A 217 -4.78 15.59 -12.03
N HIS A 218 -5.74 15.51 -12.96
CA HIS A 218 -6.40 14.28 -13.36
C HIS A 218 -6.20 14.08 -14.87
N LYS A 219 -5.57 12.96 -15.25
CA LYS A 219 -5.21 12.62 -16.64
C LYS A 219 -4.48 13.77 -17.34
N GLY A 220 -3.48 14.32 -16.63
CA GLY A 220 -2.65 15.45 -17.08
C GLY A 220 -3.35 16.82 -17.10
N LYS A 221 -4.65 16.91 -16.75
CA LYS A 221 -5.37 18.19 -16.69
C LYS A 221 -5.42 18.71 -15.26
N LEU A 222 -5.03 19.97 -15.07
CA LEU A 222 -5.16 20.67 -13.80
C LEU A 222 -6.65 20.85 -13.45
N ILE A 223 -7.08 20.27 -12.33
CA ILE A 223 -8.47 20.32 -11.84
C ILE A 223 -8.62 21.11 -10.53
N VAL A 224 -7.53 21.27 -9.77
CA VAL A 224 -7.47 22.14 -8.59
C VAL A 224 -6.19 22.95 -8.64
N ASN A 225 -6.29 24.25 -8.38
CA ASN A 225 -5.17 25.19 -8.25
C ASN A 225 -5.52 26.21 -7.17
N LYS A 226 -4.85 26.11 -6.01
CA LYS A 226 -5.10 26.93 -4.81
C LYS A 226 -3.81 27.55 -4.31
#